data_AF-A0AAD8Y050-F1
#
_entry.id   AF-A0AAD8Y050-F1
#
_cell.length_a   1.000
_cell.length_b   1.000
_cell.length_c   1.000
_cell.angle_alpha   90.00
_cell.angle_beta   90.00
_cell.angle_gamma   90.00
#
_symmetry.space_group_name_H-M   'P 1'
#
loop_
_entity.id
_entity.type
_entity.pdbx_description
1 polymer ?
#
loop_
_entity_poly.entity_id
_entity_poly.type
_entity_poly.pdbx_seq_one_letter_code
_entity_poly.pdbx_strand_id
1 'polypeptide(L)'
;MLFDSYIMSLQRVLAVVILLAATIPTIHGEDDLRNNNNNYDNGNYALTSSTHKSLLIAAGCFWCAEQAYEQYAPGVIEVVSGYAGSDGIESPTYRNHPGHYEVILIEYDPNSTSYELLLQYAWRNLDPFDSFGQFCDRGFSYQSALFYANEEEKLIAEQVRSEVMDLHPDWDNESVVVPLLERPFFWRAEDYHQDYYIKNPWNYEYYKERCGRTKRLKEVWGEEQYNCYHDLELSCFNKTAVNEDGVSIEAVVNVKNAPEESGKVRGAPVWGIIVAVVFDVGVLCLLVVGFMTPSCKKKLSIEEGKDESVVEKEAADLP
;
A
#
# COMPACT_ATOMS: atom_id res chain seq x y z
N MET A 1 -3.08 61.89 1.46
CA MET A 1 -1.88 61.65 2.31
C MET A 1 -1.85 60.28 2.99
N LEU A 2 -2.91 59.45 2.96
CA LEU A 2 -2.88 58.08 3.54
C LEU A 2 -2.71 56.95 2.50
N PHE A 3 -2.76 57.25 1.19
CA PHE A 3 -2.56 56.25 0.13
C PHE A 3 -1.08 56.02 -0.22
N ASP A 4 -0.24 57.07 -0.14
CA ASP A 4 1.19 56.97 -0.50
C ASP A 4 2.03 56.21 0.54
N SER A 5 1.61 56.22 1.80
CA SER A 5 2.27 55.46 2.88
C SER A 5 2.11 53.95 2.73
N TYR A 6 1.03 53.48 2.09
CA TYR A 6 0.74 52.05 1.96
C TYR A 6 1.51 51.43 0.78
N ILE A 7 1.65 52.16 -0.33
CA ILE A 7 2.40 51.71 -1.51
C ILE A 7 3.90 51.63 -1.22
N MET A 8 4.46 52.58 -0.44
CA MET A 8 5.86 52.51 -0.02
C MET A 8 6.16 51.35 0.95
N SER A 9 5.17 50.90 1.72
CA SER A 9 5.30 49.74 2.61
C SER A 9 5.29 48.43 1.83
N LEU A 10 4.40 48.28 0.85
CA LEU A 10 4.33 47.09 -0.01
C LEU A 10 5.60 46.89 -0.85
N GLN A 11 6.17 47.96 -1.41
CA GLN A 11 7.41 47.86 -2.20
C GLN A 11 8.62 47.42 -1.35
N ARG A 12 8.67 47.80 -0.06
CA ARG A 12 9.74 47.38 0.85
C ARG A 12 9.59 45.92 1.28
N VAL A 13 8.37 45.44 1.48
CA VAL A 13 8.12 44.01 1.78
C VAL A 13 8.44 43.14 0.55
N LEU A 14 8.05 43.58 -0.65
CA LEU A 14 8.34 42.85 -1.90
C LEU A 14 9.84 42.76 -2.20
N ALA A 15 10.61 43.82 -1.91
CA ALA A 15 12.06 43.82 -2.09
C ALA A 15 12.80 42.88 -1.12
N VAL A 16 12.31 42.71 0.12
CA VAL A 16 12.89 41.77 1.10
C VAL A 16 12.59 40.32 0.73
N VAL A 17 11.42 40.03 0.16
CA VAL A 17 11.07 38.68 -0.33
C VAL A 17 11.93 38.28 -1.54
N ILE A 18 12.23 39.22 -2.44
CA ILE A 18 13.10 38.97 -3.61
C ILE A 18 14.56 38.77 -3.19
N LEU A 19 15.06 39.48 -2.16
CA LEU A 19 16.43 39.32 -1.67
C LEU A 19 16.66 38.01 -0.89
N LEU A 20 15.63 37.45 -0.24
CA LEU A 20 15.73 36.15 0.45
C LEU A 20 15.64 34.95 -0.51
N ALA A 21 15.10 35.13 -1.73
CA ALA A 21 15.08 34.08 -2.75
C ALA A 21 16.42 33.91 -3.48
N ALA A 22 17.37 34.84 -3.31
CA ALA A 22 18.63 34.86 -4.05
C ALA A 22 19.83 34.20 -3.34
N THR A 23 19.64 33.61 -2.15
CA THR A 23 20.74 32.96 -1.40
C THR A 23 20.49 31.48 -1.09
N ILE A 24 19.62 30.80 -1.85
CA ILE A 24 19.56 29.34 -1.79
C ILE A 24 20.70 28.82 -2.67
N PRO A 25 21.78 28.22 -2.11
CA PRO A 25 22.76 27.54 -2.94
C PRO A 25 22.03 26.45 -3.73
N THR A 26 22.10 26.53 -5.06
CA THR A 26 21.74 25.44 -5.94
C THR A 26 22.69 24.29 -5.63
N ILE A 27 22.26 23.39 -4.75
CA ILE A 27 22.85 22.07 -4.61
C ILE A 27 22.63 21.41 -5.96
N HIS A 28 23.66 21.39 -6.80
CA HIS A 28 23.75 20.42 -7.88
C HIS A 28 23.98 19.08 -7.19
N GLY A 29 22.87 18.44 -6.80
CA GLY A 29 22.86 17.00 -6.67
C GLY A 29 23.11 16.49 -8.08
N GLU A 30 24.19 15.74 -8.23
CA GLU A 30 24.39 14.87 -9.37
C GLU A 30 23.24 13.86 -9.30
N ASP A 31 22.13 14.19 -9.96
CA ASP A 31 21.09 13.23 -10.27
C ASP A 31 21.72 12.23 -11.23
N ASP A 32 22.33 11.19 -10.65
CA ASP A 32 22.51 9.91 -11.31
C ASP A 32 21.11 9.41 -11.64
N LEU A 33 20.59 9.90 -12.77
CA LEU A 33 19.56 9.24 -13.53
C LEU A 33 20.10 7.83 -13.79
N ARG A 34 19.73 6.89 -12.91
CA ARG A 34 19.85 5.45 -13.09
C ARG A 34 19.12 5.07 -14.36
N ASN A 35 19.79 5.27 -15.49
CA ASN A 35 19.41 4.77 -16.79
C ASN A 35 19.81 3.30 -16.84
N ASN A 36 19.18 2.47 -16.02
CA ASN A 36 19.23 1.04 -16.21
C ASN A 36 18.24 0.69 -17.32
N ASN A 37 18.68 0.93 -18.56
CA ASN A 37 18.29 0.12 -19.71
C ASN A 37 18.81 -1.31 -19.48
N ASN A 38 18.36 -1.95 -18.40
CA ASN A 38 18.54 -3.38 -18.22
C ASN A 38 17.63 -4.01 -19.26
N ASN A 39 18.29 -4.60 -20.25
CA ASN A 39 17.71 -5.41 -21.27
C ASN A 39 16.94 -6.54 -20.57
N TYR A 40 15.64 -6.32 -20.33
CA TYR A 40 14.71 -7.32 -19.82
C TYR A 40 14.47 -8.32 -20.95
N ASP A 41 15.47 -9.17 -21.20
CA ASP A 41 15.30 -10.28 -22.11
C ASP A 41 14.43 -11.29 -21.37
N ASN A 42 13.20 -11.41 -21.87
CA ASN A 42 12.17 -12.35 -21.46
C ASN A 42 12.76 -13.56 -20.72
N GLY A 43 12.58 -13.62 -19.40
CA GLY A 43 12.93 -14.79 -18.57
C GLY A 43 14.10 -14.69 -17.62
N ASN A 44 15.08 -13.86 -17.93
CA ASN A 44 16.25 -13.71 -17.09
C ASN A 44 16.24 -12.34 -16.46
N TYR A 45 15.52 -12.22 -15.34
CA TYR A 45 15.74 -11.09 -14.46
C TYR A 45 17.19 -11.13 -13.97
N ALA A 46 18.01 -10.20 -14.48
CA ALA A 46 19.39 -10.10 -14.07
C ALA A 46 19.46 -9.45 -12.69
N LEU A 47 19.87 -10.23 -11.69
CA LEU A 47 20.08 -9.73 -10.33
C LEU A 47 21.11 -8.61 -10.34
N THR A 48 20.98 -7.69 -9.39
CA THR A 48 21.89 -6.54 -9.26
C THR A 48 23.32 -6.93 -8.86
N SER A 49 23.52 -8.14 -8.30
CA SER A 49 24.82 -8.75 -8.02
C SER A 49 24.80 -10.26 -8.22
N SER A 50 25.94 -10.85 -8.62
CA SER A 50 26.10 -12.31 -8.73
C SER A 50 26.15 -13.05 -7.37
N THR A 51 26.27 -12.31 -6.27
CA THR A 51 26.24 -12.86 -4.90
C THR A 51 24.83 -12.87 -4.32
N HIS A 52 23.88 -12.18 -4.94
CA HIS A 52 22.49 -12.18 -4.49
C HIS A 52 21.77 -13.43 -4.94
N LYS A 53 20.67 -13.74 -4.27
CA LYS A 53 19.77 -14.84 -4.62
C LYS A 53 18.37 -14.31 -4.86
N SER A 54 17.51 -15.16 -5.41
CA SER A 54 16.12 -14.81 -5.68
C SER A 54 15.12 -15.87 -5.21
N LEU A 55 13.97 -15.40 -4.76
CA LEU A 55 12.78 -16.18 -4.40
C LEU A 55 11.61 -15.71 -5.28
N LEU A 56 10.81 -16.65 -5.78
CA LEU A 56 9.59 -16.35 -6.52
C LEU A 56 8.39 -16.84 -5.71
N ILE A 57 7.36 -16.00 -5.55
CA ILE A 57 6.11 -16.37 -4.87
C ILE A 57 4.88 -15.78 -5.57
N ALA A 58 3.74 -16.45 -5.44
CA ALA A 58 2.41 -15.93 -5.73
C ALA A 58 1.63 -15.78 -4.41
N ALA A 59 1.08 -14.59 -4.14
CA ALA A 59 0.38 -14.28 -2.90
C ALA A 59 -0.84 -13.35 -3.11
N GLY A 60 -1.55 -13.56 -4.21
CA GLY A 60 -2.65 -12.70 -4.66
C GLY A 60 -2.16 -11.53 -5.50
N CYS A 61 -2.83 -10.38 -5.39
CA CYS A 61 -2.38 -9.16 -6.05
C CYS A 61 -0.91 -8.86 -5.78
N PHE A 62 -0.10 -8.79 -6.84
CA PHE A 62 1.33 -8.56 -6.72
C PHE A 62 1.70 -7.21 -6.09
N TRP A 63 0.83 -6.19 -6.10
CA TRP A 63 1.08 -4.88 -5.51
C TRP A 63 1.13 -4.99 -3.98
N CYS A 64 0.24 -5.82 -3.43
CA CYS A 64 0.19 -6.08 -2.00
C CYS A 64 1.39 -6.93 -1.56
N ALA A 65 1.75 -7.92 -2.37
CA ALA A 65 2.91 -8.77 -2.10
C ALA A 65 4.22 -7.96 -2.19
N GLU A 66 4.37 -7.11 -3.21
CA GLU A 66 5.52 -6.22 -3.41
C GLU A 66 5.72 -5.30 -2.20
N GLN A 67 4.69 -4.56 -1.78
CA GLN A 67 4.77 -3.73 -0.58
C GLN A 67 5.19 -4.53 0.65
N ALA A 68 4.63 -5.73 0.85
CA ALA A 68 4.89 -6.52 2.04
C ALA A 68 6.38 -6.88 2.18
N TYR A 69 7.07 -7.18 1.08
CA TYR A 69 8.50 -7.51 1.13
C TYR A 69 9.37 -6.26 1.18
N GLU A 70 9.05 -5.23 0.39
CA GLU A 70 9.88 -4.02 0.34
C GLU A 70 9.84 -3.19 1.63
N GLN A 71 8.70 -3.16 2.33
CA GLN A 71 8.55 -2.34 3.53
C GLN A 71 8.97 -3.03 4.82
N TYR A 72 8.97 -4.37 4.88
CA TYR A 72 9.05 -5.07 6.16
C TYR A 72 9.97 -6.30 6.16
N ALA A 73 10.31 -6.88 5.00
CA ALA A 73 11.15 -8.07 4.97
C ALA A 73 12.65 -7.70 5.05
N PRO A 74 13.42 -8.28 5.99
CA PRO A 74 14.83 -7.98 6.14
C PRO A 74 15.67 -8.62 5.02
N GLY A 75 16.76 -7.94 4.64
CA GLY A 75 17.73 -8.42 3.65
C GLY A 75 17.23 -8.44 2.20
N VAL A 76 15.99 -8.00 1.95
CA VAL A 76 15.44 -7.78 0.61
C VAL A 76 16.12 -6.57 -0.02
N ILE A 77 16.47 -6.70 -1.30
CA ILE A 77 17.16 -5.68 -2.10
C ILE A 77 16.19 -5.05 -3.08
N GLU A 78 15.44 -5.89 -3.80
CA GLU A 78 14.50 -5.46 -4.81
C GLU A 78 13.37 -6.48 -4.92
N VAL A 79 12.17 -6.00 -5.21
CA VAL A 79 11.01 -6.84 -5.52
C VAL A 79 10.45 -6.40 -6.85
N VAL A 80 10.14 -7.38 -7.71
CA VAL A 80 9.66 -7.12 -9.07
C VAL A 80 8.38 -7.89 -9.31
N SER A 81 7.31 -7.17 -9.65
CA SER A 81 6.02 -7.73 -10.01
C SER A 81 6.05 -8.38 -11.39
N GLY A 82 5.38 -9.52 -11.56
CA GLY A 82 5.33 -10.25 -12.83
C GLY A 82 4.31 -11.36 -12.91
N TYR A 83 4.44 -12.18 -13.96
CA TYR A 83 3.58 -13.29 -14.28
C TYR A 83 4.41 -14.57 -14.42
N ALA A 84 3.94 -15.68 -13.86
CA ALA A 84 4.63 -16.97 -14.00
C ALA A 84 3.67 -18.17 -13.94
N GLY A 85 4.04 -19.28 -14.58
CA GLY A 85 3.38 -20.59 -14.38
C GLY A 85 2.72 -21.23 -15.60
N SER A 86 2.29 -20.50 -16.63
CA SER A 86 1.73 -21.15 -17.83
C SER A 86 2.83 -21.51 -18.82
N ASP A 87 2.79 -22.74 -19.34
CA ASP A 87 3.68 -23.19 -20.41
C ASP A 87 3.20 -22.78 -21.81
N GLY A 88 1.98 -22.25 -21.94
CA GLY A 88 1.29 -22.08 -23.22
C GLY A 88 1.27 -20.66 -23.80
N ILE A 89 1.70 -19.65 -23.02
CA ILE A 89 1.69 -18.25 -23.44
C ILE A 89 3.06 -17.65 -23.20
N GLU A 90 3.77 -17.38 -24.28
CA GLU A 90 4.96 -16.56 -24.27
C GLU A 90 4.56 -15.08 -24.19
N SER A 91 5.27 -14.28 -23.39
CA SER A 91 5.03 -12.84 -23.22
C SER A 91 3.63 -12.46 -22.70
N PRO A 92 3.22 -12.97 -21.51
CA PRO A 92 1.99 -12.55 -20.85
C PRO A 92 1.98 -11.03 -20.58
N THR A 93 0.79 -10.46 -20.60
CA THR A 93 0.53 -9.04 -20.25
C THR A 93 -0.59 -8.97 -19.23
N TYR A 94 -0.77 -7.83 -18.57
CA TYR A 94 -1.87 -7.66 -17.61
C TYR A 94 -3.25 -8.00 -18.21
N ARG A 95 -3.45 -7.72 -19.51
CA ARG A 95 -4.72 -8.00 -20.20
C ARG A 95 -4.84 -9.43 -20.70
N ASN A 96 -3.74 -10.18 -20.77
CA ASN A 96 -3.71 -11.53 -21.33
C ASN A 96 -2.58 -12.35 -20.72
N HIS A 97 -2.88 -13.07 -19.65
CA HIS A 97 -1.97 -14.00 -18.96
C HIS A 97 -2.70 -15.22 -18.36
N PRO A 98 -3.69 -15.84 -19.04
CA PRO A 98 -4.41 -16.97 -18.48
C PRO A 98 -3.45 -18.12 -18.12
N GLY A 99 -3.71 -18.76 -16.98
CA GLY A 99 -2.84 -19.82 -16.46
C GLY A 99 -1.52 -19.33 -15.87
N HIS A 100 -1.27 -18.02 -15.81
CA HIS A 100 -0.19 -17.45 -15.01
C HIS A 100 -0.72 -16.91 -13.69
N TYR A 101 0.06 -17.14 -12.63
CA TYR A 101 -0.05 -16.43 -11.35
C TYR A 101 0.48 -15.00 -11.52
N GLU A 102 -0.13 -14.04 -10.84
CA GLU A 102 0.57 -12.83 -10.43
C GLU A 102 1.60 -13.21 -9.36
N VAL A 103 2.85 -12.87 -9.62
CA VAL A 103 3.99 -13.23 -8.78
C VAL A 103 4.84 -12.02 -8.47
N ILE A 104 5.63 -12.15 -7.41
CA ILE A 104 6.78 -11.27 -7.18
C ILE A 104 8.07 -12.08 -7.21
N LEU A 105 9.08 -11.52 -7.85
CA LEU A 105 10.47 -11.98 -7.76
C LEU A 105 11.20 -11.10 -6.75
N ILE A 106 11.68 -11.73 -5.68
CA ILE A 106 12.34 -11.07 -4.55
C ILE A 106 13.84 -11.35 -4.68
N GLU A 107 14.63 -10.31 -4.91
CA GLU A 107 16.09 -10.35 -4.83
C GLU A 107 16.53 -10.04 -3.40
N TYR A 108 17.44 -10.84 -2.84
CA TYR A 108 17.92 -10.69 -1.47
C TYR A 108 19.41 -11.00 -1.31
N ASP A 109 20.02 -10.43 -0.28
CA ASP A 109 21.40 -10.73 0.13
C ASP A 109 21.41 -11.93 1.10
N PRO A 110 22.01 -13.08 0.72
CA PRO A 110 22.06 -14.27 1.58
C PRO A 110 22.89 -14.07 2.85
N ASN A 111 23.68 -13.00 2.95
CA ASN A 111 24.35 -12.62 4.20
C ASN A 111 23.43 -11.86 5.15
N SER A 112 22.32 -11.30 4.64
CA SER A 112 21.39 -10.42 5.35
C SER A 112 20.05 -11.09 5.70
N THR A 113 19.70 -12.17 5.01
CA THR A 113 18.48 -12.98 5.21
C THR A 113 18.67 -14.37 4.59
N SER A 114 17.68 -15.25 4.72
CA SER A 114 17.72 -16.60 4.15
C SER A 114 16.45 -16.92 3.36
N TYR A 115 16.56 -17.90 2.45
CA TYR A 115 15.40 -18.45 1.72
C TYR A 115 14.30 -18.92 2.68
N GLU A 116 14.69 -19.63 3.75
CA GLU A 116 13.79 -20.13 4.80
C GLU A 116 13.00 -18.99 5.46
N LEU A 117 13.69 -17.92 5.88
CA LEU A 117 13.08 -16.78 6.54
C LEU A 117 12.08 -16.06 5.63
N LEU A 118 12.45 -15.86 4.37
CA LEU A 118 11.59 -15.21 3.37
C LEU A 118 10.39 -16.08 2.99
N LEU A 119 10.51 -17.42 3.03
CA LEU A 119 9.37 -18.33 2.88
C LEU A 119 8.44 -18.30 4.09
N GLN A 120 8.97 -18.32 5.32
CA GLN A 120 8.15 -18.14 6.53
C GLN A 120 7.38 -16.81 6.44
N TYR A 121 8.02 -15.75 5.95
CA TYR A 121 7.39 -14.46 5.69
C TYR A 121 6.27 -14.53 4.63
N ALA A 122 6.44 -15.36 3.59
CA ALA A 122 5.44 -15.58 2.55
C ALA A 122 4.14 -16.12 3.13
N TRP A 123 4.23 -17.13 4.01
CA TRP A 123 3.07 -17.73 4.68
C TRP A 123 2.27 -16.66 5.44
N ARG A 124 2.94 -15.75 6.17
CA ARG A 124 2.28 -14.66 6.92
C ARG A 124 1.58 -13.63 6.04
N ASN A 125 1.80 -13.69 4.73
CA ASN A 125 1.28 -12.77 3.73
C ASN A 125 0.22 -13.38 2.80
N LEU A 126 -0.21 -14.61 3.06
CA LEU A 126 -1.28 -15.28 2.32
C LEU A 126 -2.36 -15.85 3.26
N ASP A 127 -3.53 -16.08 2.71
CA ASP A 127 -4.56 -16.96 3.26
C ASP A 127 -4.31 -18.38 2.76
N PRO A 128 -3.85 -19.30 3.63
CA PRO A 128 -3.47 -20.65 3.22
C PRO A 128 -4.67 -21.53 2.87
N PHE A 129 -5.89 -21.06 3.13
CA PHE A 129 -7.13 -21.79 2.90
C PHE A 129 -7.85 -21.40 1.60
N ASP A 130 -7.35 -20.37 0.90
CA ASP A 130 -8.04 -19.81 -0.27
C ASP A 130 -7.48 -20.35 -1.59
N SER A 131 -8.17 -21.35 -2.13
CA SER A 131 -7.83 -22.00 -3.41
C SER A 131 -8.36 -21.28 -4.66
N PHE A 132 -9.14 -20.20 -4.51
CA PHE A 132 -9.82 -19.54 -5.64
C PHE A 132 -9.30 -18.13 -5.95
N GLY A 133 -8.32 -17.67 -5.19
CA GLY A 133 -7.69 -16.36 -5.32
C GLY A 133 -7.74 -15.58 -4.02
N GLN A 134 -6.71 -14.82 -3.71
CA GLN A 134 -6.55 -14.27 -2.36
C GLN A 134 -7.47 -13.06 -2.09
N PHE A 135 -8.08 -13.01 -0.91
CA PHE A 135 -8.83 -11.86 -0.35
C PHE A 135 -10.07 -11.42 -1.14
N CYS A 136 -9.99 -10.42 -1.99
CA CYS A 136 -11.09 -10.01 -2.86
C CYS A 136 -10.81 -10.36 -4.33
N ASP A 137 -9.56 -10.67 -4.66
CA ASP A 137 -9.15 -10.97 -6.01
C ASP A 137 -9.39 -12.45 -6.29
N ARG A 138 -10.04 -12.74 -7.42
CA ARG A 138 -10.56 -14.08 -7.71
C ARG A 138 -10.15 -14.51 -9.10
N GLY A 139 -9.85 -15.79 -9.23
CA GLY A 139 -9.34 -16.39 -10.45
C GLY A 139 -7.93 -16.94 -10.27
N PHE A 140 -7.49 -17.71 -11.26
CA PHE A 140 -6.21 -18.44 -11.23
C PHE A 140 -5.02 -17.52 -10.92
N SER A 141 -4.99 -16.33 -11.53
CA SER A 141 -3.88 -15.40 -11.38
C SER A 141 -3.67 -14.90 -9.95
N TYR A 142 -4.71 -14.94 -9.12
CA TYR A 142 -4.64 -14.48 -7.74
C TYR A 142 -4.47 -15.63 -6.74
N GLN A 143 -4.31 -16.87 -7.20
CA GLN A 143 -4.04 -17.99 -6.30
C GLN A 143 -2.65 -17.87 -5.68
N SER A 144 -2.47 -18.46 -4.50
CA SER A 144 -1.16 -18.54 -3.85
C SER A 144 -0.35 -19.73 -4.37
N ALA A 145 0.97 -19.58 -4.41
CA ALA A 145 1.93 -20.66 -4.70
C ALA A 145 3.32 -20.24 -4.23
N LEU A 146 4.10 -21.20 -3.75
CA LEU A 146 5.51 -20.99 -3.39
C LEU A 146 6.38 -21.79 -4.36
N PHE A 147 7.43 -21.16 -4.89
CA PHE A 147 8.25 -21.74 -5.94
C PHE A 147 9.67 -22.07 -5.47
N TYR A 148 10.15 -23.27 -5.80
CA TYR A 148 11.53 -23.72 -5.52
C TYR A 148 12.34 -23.86 -6.82
N ALA A 149 13.60 -23.43 -6.82
CA ALA A 149 14.50 -23.52 -7.99
C ALA A 149 15.31 -24.82 -8.06
N ASN A 150 15.47 -25.52 -6.94
CA ASN A 150 16.30 -26.71 -6.83
C ASN A 150 15.84 -27.58 -5.65
N GLU A 151 16.45 -28.75 -5.49
CA GLU A 151 16.08 -29.72 -4.46
C GLU A 151 16.33 -29.21 -3.03
N GLU A 152 17.35 -28.37 -2.83
CA GLU A 152 17.63 -27.77 -1.52
C GLU A 152 16.50 -26.81 -1.11
N GLU A 153 16.12 -25.89 -2.00
CA GLU A 153 14.97 -25.00 -1.79
C GLU A 153 13.68 -25.78 -1.57
N LYS A 154 13.48 -26.90 -2.29
CA LYS A 154 12.30 -27.75 -2.12
C LYS A 154 12.23 -28.35 -0.70
N LEU A 155 13.32 -28.92 -0.21
CA LEU A 155 13.38 -29.50 1.14
C LEU A 155 13.14 -28.42 2.22
N ILE A 156 13.72 -27.23 2.05
CA ILE A 156 13.47 -26.10 2.95
C ILE A 156 11.99 -25.67 2.89
N ALA A 157 11.40 -25.59 1.70
CA ALA A 157 10.00 -25.21 1.55
C ALA A 157 9.04 -26.22 2.20
N GLU A 158 9.33 -27.52 2.07
CA GLU A 158 8.60 -28.60 2.74
C GLU A 158 8.75 -28.52 4.26
N GLN A 159 9.96 -28.25 4.76
CA GLN A 159 10.22 -28.05 6.18
C GLN A 159 9.44 -26.84 6.73
N VAL A 160 9.54 -25.67 6.09
CA VAL A 160 8.83 -24.45 6.50
C VAL A 160 7.32 -24.69 6.52
N ARG A 161 6.78 -25.40 5.52
CA ARG A 161 5.36 -25.77 5.53
C ARG A 161 5.03 -26.63 6.76
N SER A 162 5.85 -27.64 7.08
CA SER A 162 5.65 -28.46 8.27
C SER A 162 5.68 -27.63 9.55
N GLU A 163 6.64 -26.73 9.70
CA GLU A 163 6.76 -25.85 10.87
C GLU A 163 5.54 -24.94 11.02
N VAL A 164 5.02 -24.39 9.90
CA VAL A 164 3.77 -23.61 9.92
C VAL A 164 2.61 -24.48 10.40
N MET A 165 2.49 -25.72 9.94
CA MET A 165 1.43 -26.64 10.40
C MET A 165 1.58 -26.99 11.88
N ASP A 166 2.80 -27.25 12.35
CA ASP A 166 3.10 -27.60 13.74
C ASP A 166 2.78 -26.44 14.71
N LEU A 167 2.94 -25.19 14.25
CA LEU A 167 2.56 -23.99 15.00
C LEU A 167 1.04 -23.78 15.06
N HIS A 168 0.27 -24.42 14.18
CA HIS A 168 -1.19 -24.30 14.09
C HIS A 168 -1.87 -25.68 14.13
N PRO A 169 -1.77 -26.41 15.26
CA PRO A 169 -2.28 -27.77 15.37
C PRO A 169 -3.81 -27.89 15.24
N ASP A 170 -4.53 -26.77 15.34
CA ASP A 170 -5.98 -26.69 15.16
C ASP A 170 -6.39 -26.57 13.67
N TRP A 171 -5.44 -26.38 12.75
CA TRP A 171 -5.73 -26.34 11.31
C TRP A 171 -5.90 -27.74 10.75
N ASP A 172 -6.90 -27.90 9.89
CA ASP A 172 -7.03 -29.12 9.11
C ASP A 172 -5.97 -29.13 8.00
N ASN A 173 -5.10 -30.13 7.99
CA ASN A 173 -4.05 -30.27 6.96
C ASN A 173 -4.62 -30.27 5.54
N GLU A 174 -5.82 -30.83 5.33
CA GLU A 174 -6.45 -30.86 4.01
C GLU A 174 -6.97 -29.49 3.56
N SER A 175 -7.15 -28.56 4.51
CA SER A 175 -7.60 -27.20 4.22
C SER A 175 -6.48 -26.27 3.77
N VAL A 176 -5.21 -26.60 4.04
CA VAL A 176 -4.05 -25.81 3.63
C VAL A 176 -3.67 -26.13 2.18
N VAL A 177 -4.05 -25.22 1.28
CA VAL A 177 -4.08 -25.42 -0.18
C VAL A 177 -2.97 -24.68 -0.93
N VAL A 178 -1.94 -24.18 -0.23
CA VAL A 178 -0.78 -23.53 -0.87
C VAL A 178 0.14 -24.59 -1.50
N PRO A 179 0.27 -24.63 -2.84
CA PRO A 179 1.15 -25.59 -3.50
C PRO A 179 2.63 -25.16 -3.41
N LEU A 180 3.50 -26.16 -3.34
CA LEU A 180 4.94 -26.01 -3.56
C LEU A 180 5.24 -26.47 -4.99
N LEU A 181 5.70 -25.57 -5.85
CA LEU A 181 5.87 -25.83 -7.28
C LEU A 181 7.32 -25.58 -7.71
N GLU A 182 7.79 -26.30 -8.72
CA GLU A 182 9.06 -25.97 -9.38
C GLU A 182 8.97 -24.58 -10.01
N ARG A 183 10.04 -23.79 -9.89
CA ARG A 183 10.08 -22.40 -10.32
C ARG A 183 9.90 -22.30 -11.84
N PRO A 184 8.77 -21.75 -12.33
CA PRO A 184 8.58 -21.51 -13.75
C PRO A 184 9.39 -20.30 -14.20
N PHE A 185 9.34 -20.05 -15.51
CA PHE A 185 9.87 -18.83 -16.10
C PHE A 185 9.12 -17.59 -15.59
N PHE A 186 9.87 -16.53 -15.28
CA PHE A 186 9.33 -15.26 -14.80
C PHE A 186 9.22 -14.24 -15.93
N TRP A 187 8.02 -13.69 -16.11
CA TRP A 187 7.75 -12.60 -17.03
C TRP A 187 7.50 -11.32 -16.23
N ARG A 188 8.40 -10.35 -16.33
CA ARG A 188 8.23 -9.06 -15.65
C ARG A 188 6.96 -8.36 -16.13
N ALA A 189 6.16 -7.84 -15.19
CA ALA A 189 4.99 -7.04 -15.50
C ALA A 189 5.38 -5.64 -16.00
N GLU A 190 4.43 -4.95 -16.61
CA GLU A 190 4.60 -3.61 -17.16
C GLU A 190 5.03 -2.59 -16.08
N ASP A 191 5.76 -1.54 -16.48
CA ASP A 191 6.37 -0.56 -15.54
C ASP A 191 5.38 0.16 -14.61
N TYR A 192 4.12 0.26 -15.03
CA TYR A 192 3.07 0.87 -14.23
C TYR A 192 2.58 -0.03 -13.09
N HIS A 193 2.92 -1.33 -13.09
CA HIS A 193 2.66 -2.24 -11.98
C HIS A 193 3.76 -2.27 -10.94
N GLN A 194 5.00 -1.95 -11.32
CA GLN A 194 6.14 -1.93 -10.40
C GLN A 194 5.99 -0.77 -9.41
N ASP A 195 6.33 -0.98 -8.14
CA ASP A 195 6.22 0.01 -7.07
C ASP A 195 4.83 0.69 -7.01
N TYR A 196 3.75 -0.05 -7.30
CA TYR A 196 2.43 0.57 -7.47
C TYR A 196 1.96 1.29 -6.20
N TYR A 197 2.25 0.72 -5.02
CA TYR A 197 1.91 1.31 -3.72
C TYR A 197 2.64 2.64 -3.46
N ILE A 198 3.82 2.84 -4.06
CA ILE A 198 4.58 4.10 -4.01
C ILE A 198 4.02 5.09 -5.03
N LYS A 199 3.77 4.64 -6.27
CA LYS A 199 3.36 5.50 -7.38
C LYS A 199 1.91 5.97 -7.26
N ASN A 200 1.03 5.16 -6.64
CA ASN A 200 -0.41 5.40 -6.56
C ASN A 200 -0.97 5.17 -5.14
N PRO A 201 -0.44 5.83 -4.09
CA PRO A 201 -0.71 5.47 -2.70
C PRO A 201 -2.20 5.53 -2.34
N TRP A 202 -2.94 6.53 -2.81
CA TRP A 202 -4.38 6.65 -2.49
C TRP A 202 -5.22 5.53 -3.10
N ASN A 203 -4.98 5.20 -4.38
CA ASN A 203 -5.71 4.13 -5.06
C ASN A 203 -5.35 2.77 -4.46
N TYR A 204 -4.06 2.58 -4.18
CA TYR A 204 -3.54 1.38 -3.56
C TYR A 204 -4.15 1.15 -2.17
N GLU A 205 -4.14 2.14 -1.27
CA GLU A 205 -4.68 1.94 0.07
C GLU A 205 -6.20 1.79 0.08
N TYR A 206 -6.92 2.54 -0.75
CA TYR A 206 -8.36 2.31 -0.94
C TYR A 206 -8.64 0.87 -1.39
N TYR A 207 -7.86 0.36 -2.35
CA TYR A 207 -7.96 -1.01 -2.84
C TYR A 207 -7.64 -2.03 -1.73
N LYS A 208 -6.49 -1.91 -1.06
CA LYS A 208 -6.03 -2.83 -0.01
C LYS A 208 -7.03 -2.93 1.15
N GLU A 209 -7.56 -1.80 1.60
CA GLU A 209 -8.58 -1.74 2.65
C GLU A 209 -9.88 -2.43 2.21
N ARG A 210 -10.40 -2.09 1.02
CA ARG A 210 -11.64 -2.66 0.48
C ARG A 210 -11.51 -4.15 0.17
N CYS A 211 -10.32 -4.61 -0.17
CA CYS A 211 -10.05 -6.01 -0.45
C CYS A 211 -10.11 -6.88 0.82
N GLY A 212 -10.06 -6.27 2.01
CA GLY A 212 -10.15 -6.98 3.28
C GLY A 212 -8.91 -7.81 3.60
N ARG A 213 -7.78 -7.59 2.91
CA ARG A 213 -6.52 -8.33 3.09
C ARG A 213 -6.07 -8.32 4.55
N THR A 214 -5.92 -7.14 5.13
CA THR A 214 -5.52 -6.97 6.54
C THR A 214 -6.48 -7.68 7.49
N LYS A 215 -7.79 -7.54 7.28
CA LYS A 215 -8.80 -8.18 8.12
C LYS A 215 -8.64 -9.71 8.08
N ARG A 216 -8.53 -10.27 6.87
CA ARG A 216 -8.42 -11.72 6.69
C ARG A 216 -7.13 -12.28 7.25
N LEU A 217 -5.99 -11.61 7.05
CA LEU A 217 -4.71 -12.03 7.62
C LEU A 217 -4.74 -12.02 9.15
N LYS A 218 -5.39 -11.02 9.78
CA LYS A 218 -5.61 -11.01 11.23
C LYS A 218 -6.50 -12.15 11.72
N GLU A 219 -7.52 -12.53 10.95
CA GLU A 219 -8.39 -13.68 11.28
C GLU A 219 -7.64 -15.02 11.20
N VAL A 220 -6.77 -15.18 10.20
CA VAL A 220 -6.00 -16.42 9.98
C VAL A 220 -4.85 -16.53 10.98
N TRP A 221 -4.05 -15.47 11.12
CA TRP A 221 -2.77 -15.53 11.83
C TRP A 221 -2.82 -14.96 13.25
N GLY A 222 -3.89 -14.23 13.60
CA GLY A 222 -3.99 -13.45 14.83
C GLY A 222 -3.42 -12.04 14.67
N GLU A 223 -3.96 -11.09 15.45
CA GLU A 223 -3.58 -9.67 15.35
C GLU A 223 -2.13 -9.41 15.77
N GLU A 224 -1.66 -10.04 16.84
CA GLU A 224 -0.28 -9.88 17.32
C GLU A 224 0.73 -10.34 16.27
N GLN A 225 0.54 -11.55 15.72
CA GLN A 225 1.38 -12.09 14.66
C GLN A 225 1.30 -11.23 13.40
N TYR A 226 0.11 -10.78 13.00
CA TYR A 226 -0.02 -9.88 11.85
C TYR A 226 0.83 -8.62 12.03
N ASN A 227 0.69 -7.92 13.16
CA ASN A 227 1.45 -6.70 13.44
C ASN A 227 2.96 -6.99 13.48
N CYS A 228 3.36 -8.14 14.01
CA CYS A 228 4.75 -8.57 14.08
C CYS A 228 5.47 -8.64 12.73
N TYR A 229 4.73 -8.93 11.64
CA TYR A 229 5.29 -9.02 10.29
C TYR A 229 4.97 -7.81 9.40
N HIS A 230 4.10 -6.90 9.84
CA HIS A 230 3.61 -5.77 9.02
C HIS A 230 3.78 -4.40 9.69
N ASP A 231 4.55 -4.34 10.78
CA ASP A 231 4.85 -3.12 11.52
C ASP A 231 6.33 -3.10 11.90
N LEU A 232 7.04 -2.04 11.52
CA LEU A 232 8.47 -1.87 11.78
C LEU A 232 8.76 -1.68 13.28
N GLU A 233 7.84 -1.10 14.05
CA GLU A 233 8.01 -0.87 15.49
C GLU A 233 7.74 -2.14 16.30
N LEU A 234 6.84 -3.00 15.82
CA LEU A 234 6.43 -4.24 16.49
C LEU A 234 7.09 -5.49 15.87
N SER A 235 8.11 -5.29 15.05
CA SER A 235 8.69 -6.33 14.21
C SER A 235 9.19 -7.56 14.98
N CYS A 236 8.76 -8.75 14.53
CA CYS A 236 9.17 -10.07 15.02
C CYS A 236 10.67 -10.32 14.92
N PHE A 237 11.35 -9.58 14.05
CA PHE A 237 12.78 -9.75 13.85
C PHE A 237 13.58 -9.27 15.06
N ASN A 238 13.03 -8.46 15.97
CA ASN A 238 13.77 -7.90 17.13
C ASN A 238 15.13 -7.31 16.71
N LYS A 239 15.15 -6.65 15.54
CA LYS A 239 16.36 -6.15 14.85
C LYS A 239 17.37 -7.22 14.44
N THR A 240 16.98 -8.48 14.35
CA THR A 240 17.83 -9.59 13.93
C THR A 240 17.19 -10.49 12.88
N ALA A 241 17.96 -10.94 11.91
CA ALA A 241 17.58 -11.94 10.91
C ALA A 241 18.57 -13.11 10.97
N VAL A 242 18.17 -14.26 10.43
CA VAL A 242 19.06 -15.42 10.27
C VAL A 242 19.49 -15.47 8.80
N ASN A 243 20.79 -15.48 8.57
CA ASN A 243 21.36 -15.61 7.22
C ASN A 243 21.39 -17.08 6.77
N GLU A 244 21.84 -17.35 5.54
CA GLU A 244 21.90 -18.74 5.04
C GLU A 244 22.86 -19.66 5.80
N ASP A 245 23.86 -19.10 6.50
CA ASP A 245 24.77 -19.87 7.35
C ASP A 245 24.18 -20.19 8.74
N GLY A 246 22.93 -19.79 9.01
CA GLY A 246 22.28 -19.96 10.31
C GLY A 246 22.76 -18.96 11.38
N VAL A 247 23.44 -17.89 10.97
CA VAL A 247 23.98 -16.85 11.87
C VAL A 247 22.94 -15.75 12.08
N SER A 248 22.68 -15.40 13.33
CA SER A 248 21.87 -14.23 13.69
C SER A 248 22.66 -12.94 13.45
N ILE A 249 22.10 -12.07 12.64
CA ILE A 249 22.69 -10.80 12.18
C ILE A 249 21.69 -9.66 12.39
N GLU A 250 22.12 -8.40 12.27
CA GLU A 250 21.19 -7.26 12.35
C GLU A 250 20.22 -7.24 11.15
N ALA A 251 18.92 -7.20 11.43
CA ALA A 251 17.88 -7.12 10.40
C ALA A 251 17.88 -5.72 9.79
N VAL A 252 18.34 -5.61 8.55
CA VAL A 252 18.27 -4.38 7.76
C VAL A 252 17.10 -4.49 6.78
N VAL A 253 16.14 -3.58 6.89
CA VAL A 253 15.01 -3.47 5.95
C VAL A 253 15.31 -2.33 4.97
N ASN A 254 15.34 -2.64 3.67
CA ASN A 254 15.53 -1.64 2.62
C ASN A 254 14.19 -1.03 2.22
N VAL A 255 13.69 -0.10 3.04
CA VAL A 255 12.48 0.64 2.69
C VAL A 255 12.78 1.54 1.49
N LYS A 256 12.19 1.25 0.34
CA LYS A 256 12.21 2.16 -0.81
C LYS A 256 11.56 3.48 -0.37
N ASN A 257 12.34 4.56 -0.37
CA ASN A 257 11.80 5.88 -0.11
C ASN A 257 10.85 6.24 -1.25
N ALA A 258 9.55 6.34 -0.95
CA ALA A 258 8.63 7.01 -1.84
C ALA A 258 9.16 8.43 -2.12
N PRO A 259 9.10 8.95 -3.36
CA PRO A 259 9.49 10.33 -3.63
C PRO A 259 8.77 11.25 -2.64
N GLU A 260 9.51 12.18 -2.05
CA GLU A 260 9.03 13.13 -1.01
C GLU A 260 7.76 13.89 -1.43
N GLU A 261 7.47 13.93 -2.75
CA GLU A 261 6.24 14.48 -3.32
C GLU A 261 4.96 13.68 -3.06
N SER A 262 5.05 12.41 -2.64
CA SER A 262 3.90 11.59 -2.24
C SER A 262 3.51 11.78 -0.75
N GLY A 263 4.36 12.47 0.02
CA GLY A 263 4.28 12.59 1.48
C GLY A 263 3.76 13.92 2.04
N LYS A 264 3.15 14.78 1.21
CA LYS A 264 2.44 15.99 1.69
C LYS A 264 0.98 15.94 1.28
N VAL A 265 0.14 15.22 2.03
CA VAL A 265 -0.98 15.82 2.78
C VAL A 265 -1.43 14.84 3.88
N ARG A 266 -0.80 14.90 5.05
CA ARG A 266 -1.45 14.47 6.29
C ARG A 266 -2.27 15.64 6.79
N GLY A 267 -3.56 15.65 6.45
CA GLY A 267 -4.51 16.68 6.85
C GLY A 267 -5.68 16.71 5.89
N ALA A 268 -6.91 16.57 6.39
CA ALA A 268 -8.10 16.90 5.62
C ALA A 268 -7.89 18.23 4.87
N PRO A 269 -8.44 18.39 3.64
CA PRO A 269 -8.31 19.64 2.91
C PRO A 269 -8.72 20.78 3.84
N VAL A 270 -7.82 21.76 4.04
CA VAL A 270 -8.08 22.92 4.92
C VAL A 270 -9.36 23.65 4.48
N TRP A 271 -9.79 23.50 3.22
CA TRP A 271 -11.10 23.93 2.73
C TRP A 271 -12.28 23.30 3.47
N GLY A 272 -12.22 22.03 3.86
CA GLY A 272 -13.26 21.35 4.65
C GLY A 272 -13.36 21.87 6.10
N ILE A 273 -12.24 22.31 6.68
CA ILE A 273 -12.22 22.96 8.00
C ILE A 273 -12.70 24.40 7.89
N ILE A 274 -12.39 25.11 6.80
CA ILE A 274 -12.92 26.47 6.56
C ILE A 274 -14.43 26.43 6.36
N VAL A 275 -14.99 25.42 5.68
CA VAL A 275 -16.46 25.31 5.54
C VAL A 275 -17.14 25.01 6.88
N ALA A 276 -16.55 24.19 7.75
CA ALA A 276 -17.09 23.95 9.09
C ALA A 276 -16.98 25.18 10.02
N VAL A 277 -15.86 25.90 9.98
CA VAL A 277 -15.66 27.10 10.82
C VAL A 277 -16.49 28.29 10.31
N VAL A 278 -16.75 28.41 9.00
CA VAL A 278 -17.60 29.48 8.46
C VAL A 278 -19.10 29.21 8.73
N PHE A 279 -19.52 27.94 8.83
CA PHE A 279 -20.89 27.61 9.26
C PHE A 279 -21.10 27.79 10.77
N ASP A 280 -20.11 27.50 11.62
CA ASP A 280 -20.24 27.69 13.08
C ASP A 280 -20.15 29.16 13.52
N VAL A 281 -19.35 30.01 12.84
CA VAL A 281 -19.30 31.46 13.16
C VAL A 281 -20.51 32.20 12.57
N GLY A 282 -21.11 31.69 11.48
CA GLY A 282 -22.34 32.23 10.89
C GLY A 282 -23.60 31.98 11.71
N VAL A 283 -23.65 30.89 12.49
CA VAL A 283 -24.79 30.57 13.38
C VAL A 283 -24.64 31.22 14.76
N LEU A 284 -23.40 31.50 15.22
CA LEU A 284 -23.18 32.14 16.52
C LEU A 284 -23.45 33.67 16.51
N CYS A 285 -23.41 34.32 15.34
CA CYS A 285 -23.74 35.75 15.22
C CYS A 285 -25.25 36.05 15.21
N LEU A 286 -26.11 35.04 15.03
CA LEU A 286 -27.58 35.20 15.10
C LEU A 286 -28.17 34.96 16.49
N LEU A 287 -27.37 34.52 17.46
CA LEU A 287 -27.84 34.20 18.82
C LEU A 287 -27.44 35.21 19.91
N VAL A 288 -26.81 36.34 19.57
CA VAL A 288 -26.38 37.36 20.55
C VAL A 288 -27.16 38.69 20.44
N VAL A 289 -28.06 38.86 19.48
CA VAL A 289 -28.96 40.03 19.42
C VAL A 289 -30.38 39.63 19.78
N GLY A 290 -30.56 39.15 21.01
CA GLY A 290 -31.83 38.55 21.39
C GLY A 290 -32.19 38.58 22.87
N PHE A 291 -31.66 39.47 23.70
CA PHE A 291 -32.26 39.75 25.02
C PHE A 291 -31.88 41.15 25.54
N MET A 292 -32.73 42.15 25.26
CA MET A 292 -32.99 43.30 26.14
C MET A 292 -34.17 44.12 25.58
N THR A 293 -35.36 43.95 26.18
CA THR A 293 -36.57 44.79 26.02
C THR A 293 -36.54 45.99 27.00
N PRO A 294 -37.48 46.97 27.05
CA PRO A 294 -38.67 47.23 26.20
C PRO A 294 -38.87 48.73 25.78
N SER A 295 -39.84 48.97 24.89
CA SER A 295 -40.60 50.24 24.63
C SER A 295 -40.42 50.86 23.25
N CYS A 296 -41.37 50.63 22.34
CA CYS A 296 -42.30 51.68 21.88
C CYS A 296 -43.36 51.11 20.93
N LYS A 297 -44.59 51.61 21.06
CA LYS A 297 -45.81 51.22 20.34
C LYS A 297 -45.83 51.69 18.87
N LYS A 298 -46.32 50.83 17.96
CA LYS A 298 -47.44 51.06 16.99
C LYS A 298 -47.35 49.98 15.89
N LYS A 299 -48.27 49.01 15.88
CA LYS A 299 -49.57 49.04 15.17
C LYS A 299 -49.41 49.11 13.65
N LEU A 300 -49.42 47.94 12.99
CA LEU A 300 -50.10 47.73 11.72
C LEU A 300 -50.37 46.23 11.55
N SER A 301 -51.65 45.92 11.65
CA SER A 301 -52.37 44.72 11.25
C SER A 301 -52.24 44.46 9.75
N ILE A 302 -52.34 43.19 9.35
CA ILE A 302 -53.00 42.56 8.18
C ILE A 302 -52.40 41.13 8.12
N GLU A 303 -53.10 40.08 8.60
CA GLU A 303 -54.00 39.19 7.81
C GLU A 303 -53.32 38.63 6.55
N GLU A 304 -53.38 37.38 6.12
CA GLU A 304 -54.00 36.11 6.52
C GLU A 304 -53.49 35.06 5.49
N GLY A 305 -53.67 33.76 5.77
CA GLY A 305 -53.51 32.64 4.81
C GLY A 305 -52.21 31.85 5.01
N LYS A 306 -52.14 30.68 5.67
CA LYS A 306 -53.01 29.47 5.73
C LYS A 306 -53.16 28.71 4.41
N ASP A 307 -52.41 27.62 4.27
CA ASP A 307 -52.84 26.20 4.08
C ASP A 307 -51.60 25.39 3.60
N GLU A 308 -51.08 24.36 4.29
CA GLU A 308 -51.59 23.03 4.68
C GLU A 308 -52.09 22.12 3.54
N SER A 309 -51.29 21.10 3.20
CA SER A 309 -51.63 19.67 2.98
C SER A 309 -50.44 19.00 2.26
N VAL A 310 -49.69 18.01 2.76
CA VAL A 310 -49.98 16.66 3.31
C VAL A 310 -50.39 15.63 2.23
N VAL A 311 -49.43 14.73 1.93
CA VAL A 311 -49.53 13.28 1.64
C VAL A 311 -50.19 12.83 0.33
N GLU A 312 -49.44 12.08 -0.50
CA GLU A 312 -49.73 10.65 -0.76
C GLU A 312 -48.54 9.90 -1.38
N LYS A 313 -48.38 8.65 -0.94
CA LYS A 313 -47.49 7.62 -1.50
C LYS A 313 -48.27 6.87 -2.57
N GLU A 314 -47.62 6.47 -3.66
CA GLU A 314 -48.04 5.29 -4.41
C GLU A 314 -46.81 4.54 -4.94
N ALA A 315 -46.77 3.25 -4.62
CA ALA A 315 -45.83 2.27 -5.13
C ALA A 315 -46.47 1.61 -6.36
N ALA A 316 -45.70 1.42 -7.43
CA ALA A 316 -46.09 0.60 -8.57
C ALA A 316 -44.95 -0.34 -8.93
N ASP A 317 -45.38 -1.59 -9.10
CA ASP A 317 -44.65 -2.83 -9.26
C ASP A 317 -44.49 -3.15 -10.77
N LEU A 318 -43.52 -4.03 -11.06
CA LEU A 318 -43.38 -4.91 -12.25
C LEU A 318 -42.77 -4.37 -13.56
N PRO A 319 -42.23 -5.26 -14.44
CA PRO A 319 -42.00 -6.72 -14.30
C PRO A 319 -40.52 -7.16 -14.28
#